data_AF-A0A537IEY5-F1
#
_entry.id   AF-A0A537IEY5-F1
#
_cell.length_a   1.000
_cell.length_b   1.000
_cell.length_c   1.000
_cell.angle_alpha   90.00
_cell.angle_beta   90.00
_cell.angle_gamma   90.00
#
_symmetry.space_group_name_H-M   'P 1'
#
loop_
_entity.id
_entity.type
_entity.pdbx_description
1 polymer ?
#
loop_
_entity_poly.entity_id
_entity_poly.type
_entity_poly.pdbx_seq_one_letter_code
_entity_poly.pdbx_strand_id
1 'polypeptide(L)'
;MNHPLIAVLSKPLRVSRLGKGIVQTPSEKAEETLLAMKEFKRYLEDVEKDLSRTSKKYSNREIAQGVGFVAAGIHEALNYLEIVKKVIVKTERVVAKRNIASEKASVSTSSS
;
A
#
# COMPACT_ATOMS: atom_id res chain seq x y z
N MET A 1 8.64 13.28 13.32
CA MET A 1 8.43 13.11 11.87
C MET A 1 7.08 12.44 11.66
N ASN A 2 6.05 13.18 11.27
CA ASN A 2 4.73 12.63 10.94
C ASN A 2 4.71 12.24 9.47
N HIS A 3 5.08 11.00 9.14
CA HIS A 3 5.06 10.54 7.76
C HIS A 3 3.59 10.44 7.29
N PRO A 4 3.21 11.01 6.13
CA PRO A 4 1.82 11.03 5.66
C PRO A 4 1.18 9.64 5.61
N LEU A 5 1.97 8.60 5.30
CA LEU A 5 1.50 7.21 5.31
C LEU A 5 1.18 6.66 6.69
N ILE A 6 1.92 7.06 7.74
CA ILE A 6 1.53 6.68 9.10
C ILE A 6 0.18 7.33 9.39
N ALA A 7 -0.04 8.58 9.01
CA ALA A 7 -1.35 9.23 9.21
C ALA A 7 -2.49 8.60 8.37
N VAL A 8 -2.20 8.04 7.19
CA VAL A 8 -3.19 7.32 6.37
C VAL A 8 -3.51 5.92 6.93
N LEU A 9 -2.48 5.17 7.35
CA LEU A 9 -2.63 3.82 7.90
C LEU A 9 -3.08 3.80 9.37
N SER A 10 -2.83 4.88 10.12
CA SER A 10 -3.24 5.02 11.53
C SER A 10 -4.67 5.53 11.70
N LYS A 11 -5.30 6.02 10.64
CA LYS A 11 -6.73 6.34 10.70
C LYS A 11 -7.46 5.00 10.86
N PRO A 12 -8.18 4.80 11.99
CA PRO A 12 -9.10 3.68 12.06
C PRO A 12 -10.02 3.80 10.84
N LEU A 13 -10.19 2.71 10.08
CA LEU A 13 -11.32 2.58 9.17
C LEU A 13 -12.53 2.97 9.98
N ARG A 14 -13.07 4.19 9.77
CA ARG A 14 -14.13 4.76 10.58
C ARG A 14 -15.36 3.87 10.42
N VAL A 15 -15.49 2.87 11.28
CA VAL A 15 -16.76 2.23 11.58
C VAL A 15 -17.47 3.25 12.45
N SER A 16 -18.29 4.06 11.78
CA SER A 16 -19.00 5.21 12.33
C SER A 16 -19.78 4.84 13.59
N ARG A 17 -19.34 5.32 14.75
CA ARG A 17 -20.26 5.62 15.86
C ARG A 17 -20.66 7.09 15.75
N LEU A 18 -21.92 7.28 15.37
CA LEU A 18 -22.78 8.47 15.43
C LEU A 18 -22.22 9.81 14.93
N GLY A 19 -22.82 10.28 13.83
CA GLY A 19 -22.75 11.69 13.40
C GLY A 19 -22.79 11.84 11.88
N LYS A 20 -23.91 11.47 11.25
CA LYS A 20 -24.26 11.75 9.84
C LYS A 20 -23.06 11.77 8.87
N GLY A 21 -22.29 10.68 8.85
CA GLY A 21 -21.29 10.47 7.82
C GLY A 21 -22.01 10.21 6.51
N ILE A 22 -21.64 10.93 5.45
CA ILE A 22 -22.00 10.58 4.07
C ILE A 22 -21.66 9.09 3.92
N VAL A 23 -22.68 8.26 3.73
CA VAL A 23 -22.50 6.82 3.53
C VAL A 23 -21.75 6.72 2.21
N GLN A 24 -20.44 6.49 2.29
CA GLN A 24 -19.63 6.30 1.10
C GLN A 24 -20.21 5.12 0.32
N THR A 25 -20.45 5.34 -0.96
CA THR A 25 -20.83 4.28 -1.87
C THR A 25 -19.69 3.26 -1.95
N PRO A 26 -19.99 1.99 -2.28
CA PRO A 26 -18.94 1.00 -2.53
C PRO A 26 -17.88 1.46 -3.56
N SER A 27 -18.27 2.31 -4.52
CA SER A 27 -17.35 2.89 -5.51
C SER A 27 -16.37 3.87 -4.88
N GLU A 28 -16.85 4.83 -4.08
CA GLU A 28 -16.02 5.82 -3.41
C GLU A 28 -14.99 5.16 -2.48
N LYS A 29 -15.42 4.15 -1.72
CA LYS A 29 -14.52 3.37 -0.86
C LYS A 29 -13.44 2.62 -1.67
N ALA A 30 -13.80 2.11 -2.84
CA ALA A 30 -12.85 1.41 -3.71
C ALA A 30 -11.84 2.37 -4.36
N GLU A 31 -12.27 3.58 -4.73
CA GLU A 31 -11.42 4.65 -5.24
C GLU A 31 -10.42 5.15 -4.18
N GLU A 32 -10.89 5.41 -2.94
CA GLU A 32 -10.02 5.76 -1.81
C GLU A 32 -8.99 4.66 -1.54
N THR A 33 -9.43 3.39 -1.59
CA THR A 33 -8.53 2.24 -1.41
C THR A 33 -7.47 2.19 -2.51
N LEU A 34 -7.86 2.40 -3.78
CA LEU A 34 -6.92 2.41 -4.90
C LEU A 34 -5.92 3.57 -4.79
N LEU A 35 -6.37 4.74 -4.36
CA LEU A 35 -5.51 5.90 -4.12
C LEU A 35 -4.48 5.61 -3.03
N ALA A 36 -4.92 5.07 -1.88
CA ALA A 36 -4.03 4.69 -0.78
C ALA A 36 -2.99 3.65 -1.23
N MET A 37 -3.38 2.69 -2.07
CA MET A 37 -2.45 1.69 -2.63
C MET A 37 -1.38 2.31 -3.54
N LYS A 38 -1.76 3.27 -4.40
CA LYS A 38 -0.81 4.00 -5.24
C LYS A 38 0.18 4.82 -4.42
N GLU A 39 -0.29 5.50 -3.37
CA GLU A 39 0.58 6.26 -2.47
C GLU A 39 1.54 5.35 -1.70
N PHE A 40 1.04 4.21 -1.23
CA PHE A 40 1.87 3.22 -0.55
C PHE A 40 2.94 2.66 -1.49
N LYS A 41 2.60 2.34 -2.74
CA LYS A 41 3.56 1.93 -3.76
C LYS A 41 4.68 2.96 -3.96
N ARG A 42 4.33 4.24 -4.11
CA ARG A 42 5.29 5.35 -4.26
C ARG A 42 6.27 5.42 -3.08
N TYR A 43 5.77 5.28 -1.86
CA TYR A 43 6.64 5.24 -0.69
C TYR A 43 7.61 4.05 -0.68
N LEU A 44 7.14 2.87 -1.08
CA LEU A 44 8.03 1.70 -1.20
C LEU A 44 9.09 1.90 -2.30
N GLU A 45 8.84 2.72 -3.32
CA GLU A 45 9.86 3.11 -4.31
C GLU A 45 10.93 4.01 -3.70
N ASP A 46 10.55 4.95 -2.84
CA ASP A 46 11.52 5.81 -2.16
C ASP A 46 12.34 5.05 -1.12
N VAL A 47 11.71 4.16 -0.34
CA VAL A 47 12.43 3.24 0.58
C VAL A 47 13.41 2.35 -0.18
N GLU A 48 13.04 1.83 -1.36
CA GLU A 48 13.95 1.02 -2.18
C GLU A 48 15.18 1.82 -2.61
N LYS A 49 14.99 3.08 -3.04
CA LYS A 49 16.09 3.96 -3.44
C LYS A 49 17.04 4.22 -2.27
N ASP A 50 16.51 4.50 -1.08
CA ASP A 50 17.32 4.77 0.10
C ASP A 50 18.08 3.53 0.59
N LEU A 51 17.43 2.36 0.58
CA LEU A 51 18.09 1.08 0.88
C LEU A 51 19.18 0.76 -0.15
N SER A 52 18.91 0.98 -1.44
CA SER A 52 19.87 0.75 -2.53
C SER A 52 21.08 1.70 -2.47
N ARG A 53 20.89 2.92 -1.96
CA ARG A 53 22.00 3.85 -1.71
C ARG A 53 22.82 3.41 -0.51
N THR A 54 22.16 2.98 0.55
CA THR A 54 22.79 2.48 1.78
C THR A 54 23.64 1.23 1.50
N SER A 55 23.14 0.28 0.71
CA SER A 55 23.88 -0.95 0.35
C SER A 55 25.13 -0.71 -0.49
N LYS A 56 25.19 0.41 -1.22
CA LYS A 56 26.40 0.81 -1.96
C LYS A 56 27.45 1.46 -1.06
N LYS A 57 27.03 2.02 0.08
CA LYS A 57 27.89 2.80 0.97
C LYS A 57 28.46 1.98 2.12
N TYR A 58 27.70 1.00 2.62
CA TYR A 58 28.07 0.19 3.77
C TYR A 58 28.00 -1.28 3.44
N SER A 59 28.92 -2.08 3.98
CA SER A 59 28.85 -3.53 3.86
C SER A 59 27.68 -4.09 4.69
N ASN A 60 27.15 -5.24 4.29
CA ASN A 60 26.09 -5.93 5.04
C ASN A 60 26.48 -6.18 6.50
N ARG A 61 27.78 -6.39 6.78
CA ARG A 61 28.30 -6.58 8.14
C ARG A 61 28.18 -5.31 8.98
N GLU A 62 28.58 -4.16 8.44
CA GLU A 62 28.48 -2.87 9.13
C GLU A 62 27.02 -2.50 9.41
N ILE A 63 26.15 -2.74 8.44
CA ILE A 63 24.71 -2.49 8.59
C ILE A 63 24.13 -3.40 9.67
N ALA A 64 24.39 -4.71 9.59
CA ALA A 64 23.91 -5.70 10.57
C ALA A 64 24.34 -5.36 12.00
N GLN A 65 25.58 -4.89 12.18
CA GLN A 65 26.10 -4.43 13.46
C GLN A 65 25.38 -3.16 13.95
N GLY A 66 25.09 -2.21 13.07
CA GLY A 66 24.41 -0.96 13.43
C GLY A 66 22.92 -1.12 13.75
N VAL A 67 22.24 -2.11 13.16
CA VAL A 67 20.78 -2.34 13.37
C VAL A 67 20.47 -3.51 14.30
N GLY A 68 21.46 -4.27 14.75
CA GLY A 68 21.26 -5.43 15.64
C GLY A 68 20.57 -6.62 14.96
N PHE A 69 20.78 -6.80 13.65
CA PHE A 69 20.13 -7.84 12.84
C PHE A 69 21.15 -8.84 12.30
N VAL A 70 20.70 -10.00 11.81
CA VAL A 70 21.57 -11.03 11.20
C VAL A 70 22.14 -10.50 9.87
N ALA A 71 23.38 -10.89 9.53
CA ALA A 71 24.12 -10.41 8.34
C ALA A 71 23.46 -10.66 6.96
N ALA A 72 22.29 -11.31 6.93
CA ALA A 72 21.46 -11.48 5.74
C ALA A 72 20.98 -10.14 5.13
N GLY A 73 21.05 -9.04 5.89
CA GLY A 73 21.34 -7.70 5.35
C GLY A 73 20.25 -7.02 4.51
N ILE A 74 20.62 -5.87 3.90
CA ILE A 74 19.74 -5.03 3.07
C ILE A 74 19.20 -5.77 1.85
N HIS A 75 19.92 -6.75 1.32
CA HIS A 75 19.47 -7.52 0.16
C HIS A 75 18.21 -8.34 0.45
N GLU A 76 18.10 -8.93 1.64
CA GLU A 76 16.89 -9.64 2.03
C GLU A 76 15.72 -8.67 2.22
N ALA A 77 15.97 -7.49 2.82
CA ALA A 77 14.98 -6.42 2.95
C ALA A 77 14.48 -5.91 1.58
N LEU A 78 15.38 -5.75 0.60
CA LEU A 78 15.03 -5.40 -0.78
C LEU A 78 14.19 -6.50 -1.45
N ASN A 79 14.50 -7.78 -1.20
CA ASN A 79 13.71 -8.89 -1.73
C ASN A 79 12.29 -8.92 -1.15
N TYR A 80 12.12 -8.72 0.16
CA TYR A 80 10.79 -8.59 0.77
C TYR A 80 10.03 -7.39 0.21
N LEU A 81 10.71 -6.26 0.00
CA LEU A 81 10.12 -5.07 -0.60
C LEU A 81 9.59 -5.35 -2.01
N GLU A 82 10.32 -6.12 -2.82
CA GLU A 82 9.86 -6.56 -4.15
C GLU A 82 8.59 -7.40 -4.07
N ILE A 83 8.51 -8.35 -3.13
CA ILE A 83 7.32 -9.19 -2.91
C ILE A 83 6.12 -8.32 -2.55
N VAL A 84 6.28 -7.36 -1.63
CA VAL A 84 5.21 -6.45 -1.23
C VAL A 84 4.70 -5.64 -2.42
N LYS A 85 5.60 -5.11 -3.27
CA LYS A 85 5.20 -4.40 -4.50
C LYS A 85 4.38 -5.27 -5.45
N LYS A 86 4.74 -6.54 -5.63
CA LYS A 86 3.99 -7.50 -6.45
C LYS A 86 2.58 -7.75 -5.88
N VAL A 87 2.47 -7.88 -4.56
CA VAL A 87 1.17 -8.06 -3.87
C VAL A 87 0.27 -6.84 -4.09
N ILE A 88 0.80 -5.62 -3.94
CA ILE A 88 0.05 -4.38 -4.19
C ILE A 88 -0.51 -4.38 -5.62
N VAL A 89 0.34 -4.60 -6.63
CA VAL A 89 -0.08 -4.62 -8.04
C VAL A 89 -1.14 -5.69 -8.29
N LYS A 90 -1.03 -6.87 -7.67
CA LYS A 90 -2.06 -7.92 -7.80
C LYS A 90 -3.39 -7.46 -7.20
N THR A 91 -3.36 -6.86 -6.02
CA THR A 91 -4.54 -6.37 -5.32
C THR A 91 -5.21 -5.23 -6.08
N GLU A 92 -4.45 -4.29 -6.68
CA GLU A 92 -5.00 -3.21 -7.53
C GLU A 92 -5.81 -3.78 -8.69
N ARG A 93 -5.29 -4.81 -9.37
CA ARG A 93 -5.99 -5.48 -10.47
C ARG A 93 -7.28 -6.17 -10.00
N VAL A 94 -7.27 -6.79 -8.82
CA VAL A 94 -8.46 -7.47 -8.28
C VAL A 94 -9.54 -6.45 -7.92
N VAL A 95 -9.17 -5.34 -7.28
CA VAL A 95 -10.10 -4.25 -6.94
C VAL A 95 -10.68 -3.63 -8.20
N ALA A 96 -9.84 -3.28 -9.18
CA ALA A 96 -10.30 -2.71 -10.45
C ALA A 96 -11.28 -3.64 -11.19
N LYS A 97 -11.02 -4.95 -11.23
CA LYS A 97 -11.93 -5.93 -11.85
C LYS A 97 -13.28 -6.04 -11.12
N ARG A 98 -13.28 -5.98 -9.79
CA ARG A 98 -14.53 -6.01 -8.99
C ARG A 98 -15.39 -4.77 -9.26
N ASN A 99 -14.78 -3.59 -9.39
CA ASN A 99 -15.53 -2.38 -9.71
C ASN A 99 -16.20 -2.46 -11.08
N ILE A 100 -15.48 -2.91 -12.11
CA ILE A 100 -16.06 -3.09 -13.47
C ILE A 100 -17.22 -4.09 -13.45
N ALA A 101 -17.09 -5.18 -12.70
CA ALA A 101 -18.17 -6.17 -12.57
C ALA A 101 -19.40 -5.60 -11.83
N SER A 102 -19.17 -4.77 -10.81
CA SER A 102 -20.22 -4.08 -10.05
C SER A 102 -20.95 -3.03 -10.90
N GLU A 103 -20.24 -2.26 -11.72
CA GLU A 103 -20.82 -1.29 -12.65
C GLU A 103 -21.63 -1.97 -13.76
N LYS A 104 -21.15 -3.09 -14.31
CA LYS A 104 -21.93 -3.87 -15.30
C LYS A 104 -23.21 -4.45 -14.70
N ALA A 105 -23.16 -4.93 -13.46
CA ALA A 105 -24.34 -5.44 -12.78
C ALA A 105 -25.38 -4.34 -12.53
N SER A 106 -24.98 -3.13 -12.12
CA SER A 106 -25.93 -2.03 -11.89
C SER A 106 -26.55 -1.49 -13.17
N VAL A 107 -25.82 -1.47 -14.30
CA VAL A 107 -26.35 -1.11 -15.62
C VAL A 107 -27.35 -2.14 -16.16
N SER A 108 -27.16 -3.41 -15.81
CA SER A 108 -28.06 -4.50 -16.23
C SER A 108 -29.43 -4.41 -15.55
N THR A 109 -29.49 -3.98 -14.29
CA THR A 109 -30.74 -3.94 -13.50
C THR A 109 -31.59 -2.69 -13.73
N SER A 110 -31.02 -1.62 -14.30
CA SER A 110 -31.77 -0.38 -14.62
C SER A 110 -32.42 -0.39 -16.02
N SER A 111 -32.25 -1.47 -16.78
CA SER A 111 -32.70 -1.60 -18.17
C SER A 111 -33.82 -2.64 -18.37
N SER A 112 -34.47 -3.10 -17.29
CA SER A 112 -35.54 -4.12 -17.32
C SER A 112 -36.87 -3.58 -16.78
#